data_AF-A0A851REC8-F1
#
_entry.id   AF-A0A851REC8-F1
#
_cell.length_a   1.000
_cell.length_b   1.000
_cell.length_c   1.000
_cell.angle_alpha   90.00
_cell.angle_beta   90.00
_cell.angle_gamma   90.00
#
_symmetry.space_group_name_H-M   'P 1'
#
loop_
_entity.id
_entity.type
_entity.pdbx_description
1 polymer ?
#
loop_
_entity_poly.entity_id
_entity_poly.type
_entity_poly.pdbx_seq_one_letter_code
_entity_poly.pdbx_strand_id
1 'polypeptide(L)'
;DQPYTCLECGKSFSDSSNLRSHQHIHAGERPYECSECGKRFQTSSDLLVHERIHTEERPFCCPDCRKYNSTLTVHRRIHIGERPYEWPECGKSFSRSSHLTQH
;
A
#
# COMPACT_ATOMS: atom_id res chain seq x y z
N ASP A 1 -15.91 5.50 -14.63
CA ASP A 1 -15.97 4.29 -15.46
C ASP A 1 -14.67 3.49 -15.29
N GLN A 2 -14.73 2.16 -15.34
CA GLN A 2 -13.55 1.28 -15.26
C GLN A 2 -13.56 0.36 -16.49
N PRO A 3 -13.18 0.87 -17.66
CA PRO A 3 -13.39 0.14 -18.92
C PRO A 3 -12.41 -1.03 -19.10
N TYR A 4 -11.35 -1.11 -18.30
CA TYR A 4 -10.30 -2.11 -18.48
C TYR A 4 -10.51 -3.29 -17.53
N THR A 5 -11.04 -4.39 -18.03
CA THR A 5 -11.36 -5.59 -17.23
C THR A 5 -10.32 -6.69 -17.43
N CYS A 6 -9.83 -7.26 -16.34
CA CYS A 6 -9.01 -8.47 -16.36
C CYS A 6 -9.88 -9.69 -16.63
N LEU A 7 -9.59 -10.42 -17.71
CA LEU A 7 -10.37 -11.59 -18.12
C LEU A 7 -10.15 -12.80 -17.20
N GLU A 8 -9.03 -12.86 -16.48
CA GLU A 8 -8.72 -14.00 -15.61
C GLU A 8 -9.45 -13.94 -14.26
N CYS A 9 -9.64 -12.74 -13.70
CA CYS A 9 -10.26 -12.57 -12.38
C CYS A 9 -11.44 -11.59 -12.33
N GLY A 10 -11.82 -11.01 -13.47
CA GLY A 10 -12.95 -10.07 -13.58
C GLY A 10 -12.73 -8.69 -12.96
N LYS A 11 -11.54 -8.39 -12.42
CA LYS A 11 -11.26 -7.07 -11.84
C LYS A 11 -11.22 -5.99 -12.91
N SER A 12 -11.88 -4.87 -12.63
CA SER A 12 -11.93 -3.71 -13.51
C SER A 12 -11.00 -2.59 -13.02
N PHE A 13 -10.41 -1.87 -13.96
CA PHE A 13 -9.43 -0.81 -13.75
C PHE A 13 -9.82 0.43 -14.55
N SER A 14 -9.48 1.61 -14.02
CA SER A 14 -9.73 2.90 -14.68
C SER A 14 -8.74 3.23 -15.80
N ASP A 15 -7.59 2.56 -15.81
CA ASP A 15 -6.55 2.74 -16.82
C ASP A 15 -5.97 1.39 -17.29
N SER A 16 -5.63 1.34 -18.57
CA SER A 16 -4.95 0.23 -19.24
C SER A 16 -3.60 -0.12 -18.60
N SER A 17 -2.84 0.88 -18.13
CA SER A 17 -1.54 0.63 -17.48
C SER A 17 -1.72 -0.13 -16.18
N ASN A 18 -2.76 0.19 -15.41
CA ASN A 18 -3.09 -0.52 -14.17
C ASN A 18 -3.52 -1.97 -14.44
N LEU A 19 -4.32 -2.20 -15.49
CA LEU A 19 -4.68 -3.56 -15.91
C LEU A 19 -3.44 -4.36 -16.32
N ARG A 20 -2.57 -3.78 -17.15
CA ARG A 20 -1.31 -4.41 -17.57
C ARG A 20 -0.40 -4.73 -16.40
N SER A 21 -0.18 -3.77 -15.49
CA SER A 21 0.59 -4.02 -14.27
C SER A 21 -0.04 -5.15 -13.47
N HIS A 22 -1.36 -5.16 -13.30
CA HIS A 22 -2.09 -6.21 -12.61
C HIS A 22 -1.88 -7.60 -13.23
N GLN A 23 -1.82 -7.72 -14.56
CA GLN A 23 -1.59 -9.00 -15.25
C GLN A 23 -0.26 -9.67 -14.85
N HIS A 24 0.76 -8.90 -14.45
CA HIS A 24 2.00 -9.50 -13.92
C HIS A 24 1.78 -10.34 -12.64
N ILE A 25 0.70 -10.15 -11.87
CA ILE A 25 0.35 -11.01 -10.72
C ILE A 25 0.05 -12.42 -11.21
N HIS A 26 -0.71 -12.52 -12.29
CA HIS A 26 -1.14 -13.78 -12.86
C HIS A 26 0.03 -14.55 -13.48
N ALA A 27 0.91 -13.82 -14.18
CA ALA A 27 2.12 -14.39 -14.76
C ALA A 27 3.24 -14.66 -13.71
N GLY A 28 3.10 -14.14 -12.49
CA GLY A 28 4.18 -14.14 -11.49
C GLY A 28 5.39 -13.29 -11.88
N GLU A 29 5.26 -12.46 -12.91
CA GLU A 29 6.34 -11.62 -13.43
C GLU A 29 6.67 -10.49 -12.46
N ARG A 30 7.97 -10.30 -12.23
CA ARG A 30 8.50 -9.18 -11.46
C ARG A 30 9.64 -8.54 -12.25
N PRO A 31 9.33 -7.66 -13.22
CA PRO A 31 10.32 -7.16 -14.16
C PRO A 31 11.31 -6.17 -13.51
N TYR A 32 10.95 -5.56 -12.38
CA TYR A 32 11.77 -4.57 -11.71
C TYR A 32 12.62 -5.23 -10.63
N GLU A 33 13.93 -5.07 -10.68
CA GLU A 33 14.88 -5.67 -9.73
C GLU A 33 15.66 -4.59 -9.00
N CYS A 34 15.82 -4.75 -7.69
CA CYS A 34 16.68 -3.90 -6.88
C CYS A 34 18.15 -4.29 -7.08
N SER A 35 18.98 -3.36 -7.54
CA SER A 35 20.42 -3.59 -7.76
C SER A 35 21.18 -3.94 -6.48
N GLU A 36 20.75 -3.41 -5.33
CA GLU A 36 21.46 -3.59 -4.05
C GLU A 36 21.23 -4.96 -3.42
N CYS A 37 20.06 -5.59 -3.63
CA CYS A 37 19.69 -6.83 -2.92
C CYS A 37 19.06 -7.91 -3.80
N GLY A 38 18.91 -7.67 -5.10
CA GLY A 38 18.30 -8.60 -6.07
C GLY A 38 16.79 -8.82 -5.90
N LYS A 39 16.14 -8.10 -4.99
CA LYS A 39 14.70 -8.26 -4.74
C LYS A 39 13.90 -7.73 -5.93
N ARG A 40 12.94 -8.54 -6.41
CA ARG A 40 12.11 -8.21 -7.58
C ARG A 40 10.71 -7.73 -7.21
N PHE A 41 10.20 -6.78 -7.99
CA PHE A 41 8.94 -6.06 -7.83
C PHE A 41 8.14 -6.05 -9.12
N GLN A 42 6.83 -5.88 -8.97
CA GLN A 42 5.87 -5.89 -10.08
C GLN A 42 5.74 -4.53 -10.76
N THR A 43 5.98 -3.44 -10.02
CA THR A 43 5.91 -2.07 -10.54
C THR A 43 7.18 -1.29 -10.23
N SER A 44 7.49 -0.29 -11.05
CA SER A 44 8.64 0.61 -10.81
C SER A 44 8.46 1.44 -9.54
N SER A 45 7.23 1.83 -9.23
CA SER A 45 6.91 2.58 -7.99
C SER A 45 7.21 1.76 -6.74
N ASP A 46 6.88 0.46 -6.73
CA ASP A 46 7.22 -0.42 -5.61
C ASP A 46 8.73 -0.58 -5.42
N LEU A 47 9.47 -0.69 -6.54
CA LEU A 47 10.93 -0.71 -6.51
C LEU A 47 11.49 0.60 -5.94
N LEU A 48 11.04 1.76 -6.43
CA LEU A 48 11.50 3.07 -5.94
C LEU A 48 11.22 3.28 -4.45
N VAL A 49 10.07 2.82 -3.96
CA VAL A 49 9.76 2.87 -2.52
C VAL A 49 10.67 1.94 -1.73
N HIS A 50 10.96 0.76 -2.28
CA HIS A 50 11.89 -0.18 -1.68
C HIS A 50 13.33 0.34 -1.66
N GLU A 51 13.82 0.99 -2.70
CA GLU A 51 15.20 1.49 -2.73
C GLU A 51 15.49 2.50 -1.62
N ARG A 52 14.46 3.22 -1.13
CA ARG A 52 14.56 4.09 0.04
C ARG A 52 14.92 3.36 1.33
N ILE A 53 14.88 2.02 1.37
CA ILE A 53 15.34 1.26 2.53
C ILE A 53 16.86 1.22 2.62
N HIS A 54 17.53 1.28 1.48
CA HIS A 54 18.98 1.23 1.35
C HIS A 54 19.60 2.60 1.56
N THR A 55 18.82 3.67 1.36
CA THR A 55 19.22 5.03 1.71
C THR A 55 19.07 5.29 3.22
N GLU A 56 19.93 6.16 3.77
CA GLU A 56 19.83 6.61 5.17
C GLU A 56 18.54 7.41 5.43
N GLU A 57 18.02 8.08 4.40
CA GLU A 57 16.70 8.68 4.43
C GLU A 57 15.61 7.61 4.28
N ARG A 58 14.95 7.29 5.40
CA ARG A 58 13.84 6.33 5.46
C ARG A 58 12.50 7.02 5.78
N PRO A 59 12.00 7.93 4.91
CA PRO A 59 10.87 8.80 5.22
C PRO A 59 9.56 8.04 5.50
N PHE A 60 9.44 6.80 5.03
CA PHE A 60 8.26 5.95 5.23
C PHE A 60 8.48 4.82 6.23
N CYS A 61 9.67 4.71 6.83
CA CYS A 61 9.95 3.69 7.83
C CYS A 61 9.46 4.17 9.19
N CYS A 62 8.66 3.35 9.85
CA CYS A 62 8.28 3.62 11.22
C CYS A 62 9.47 3.40 12.16
N PRO A 63 9.86 4.39 12.98
CA PRO A 63 10.98 4.25 13.91
C PRO A 63 10.72 3.19 14.99
N ASP A 64 9.44 3.02 15.38
CA ASP A 64 9.04 2.16 16.50
C ASP A 64 9.04 0.67 16.12
N CYS A 65 8.71 0.33 14.87
CA CYS A 65 8.55 -1.06 14.43
C CYS A 65 9.26 -1.42 13.12
N ARG A 66 10.01 -0.49 12.53
CA ARG A 66 10.76 -0.63 11.28
C ARG A 66 9.93 -1.08 10.07
N LYS A 67 8.61 -0.90 10.11
CA LYS A 67 7.70 -1.18 8.99
C LYS A 67 7.58 0.03 8.07
N TYR A 68 7.50 -0.22 6.76
CA TYR A 68 7.25 0.82 5.77
C TYR A 68 5.75 1.11 5.65
N ASN A 69 5.37 2.38 5.73
CA ASN A 69 4.01 2.84 5.56
C ASN A 69 3.99 4.19 4.84
N SER A 70 3.24 4.27 3.73
CA SER A 70 3.06 5.51 2.95
C SER A 70 2.36 6.62 3.74
N THR A 71 1.63 6.28 4.80
CA THR A 71 0.94 7.18 5.72
C THR A 71 1.48 7.03 7.15
N LEU A 72 2.78 7.32 7.34
CA LEU A 72 3.48 7.09 8.60
C LEU A 72 2.78 7.74 9.81
N THR A 73 2.25 8.96 9.68
CA THR A 73 1.51 9.65 10.75
C THR A 73 0.32 8.86 11.24
N VAL A 74 -0.47 8.29 10.32
CA VAL A 74 -1.65 7.48 10.67
C VAL A 74 -1.23 6.11 11.20
N HIS A 75 -0.16 5.53 10.65
CA HIS A 75 0.39 4.27 11.15
C HIS A 75 0.81 4.38 12.61
N ARG A 76 1.48 5.47 13.00
CA ARG A 76 1.98 5.66 14.38
C ARG A 76 0.88 5.61 15.44
N ARG A 77 -0.37 5.91 15.08
CA ARG A 77 -1.53 5.78 15.98
C ARG A 77 -1.66 4.41 16.62
N ILE A 78 -1.23 3.35 15.93
CA ILE A 78 -1.31 1.99 16.47
C ILE A 78 -0.37 1.78 17.66
N HIS A 79 0.75 2.51 17.71
CA HIS A 79 1.75 2.36 18.77
C HIS A 79 1.32 3.07 20.05
N ILE A 80 0.59 4.18 19.91
CA ILE A 80 0.08 4.97 21.03
C ILE A 80 -1.39 4.69 21.37
N GLY A 81 -2.05 3.83 20.60
CA GLY A 81 -3.47 3.49 20.79
C GLY A 81 -4.45 4.61 20.42
N GLU A 82 -4.04 5.60 19.61
CA GLU A 82 -4.90 6.74 19.24
C GLU A 82 -6.02 6.30 18.28
N ARG A 83 -7.28 6.58 18.64
CA ARG A 83 -8.46 6.27 17.83
C ARG A 83 -9.41 7.47 17.76
N PRO A 84 -9.10 8.50 16.95
CA PRO A 84 -9.83 9.78 16.96
C PRO A 84 -11.25 9.70 16.40
N TYR A 85 -11.57 8.64 15.66
CA TYR A 85 -12.81 8.53 14.91
C TYR A 85 -13.78 7.65 15.66
N GLU A 86 -14.74 8.23 16.38
CA GLU A 86 -15.75 7.52 17.15
C GLU A 86 -17.08 7.44 16.40
N TRP A 87 -17.73 6.27 16.44
CA TRP A 87 -19.07 6.06 15.91
C TRP A 87 -20.12 6.40 16.98
N PRO A 88 -20.97 7.41 16.77
CA PRO A 88 -21.87 7.92 17.81
C PRO A 88 -22.86 6.91 18.37
N GLU A 89 -23.31 5.95 17.56
CA GLU A 89 -24.42 5.06 17.97
C GLU A 89 -23.97 3.90 18.85
N CYS A 90 -22.71 3.46 18.73
CA CYS A 90 -22.22 2.29 19.45
C CYS A 90 -20.89 2.53 20.19
N GLY A 91 -20.34 3.74 20.14
CA GLY A 91 -19.12 4.14 20.85
C GLY A 91 -17.84 3.49 20.33
N LYS A 92 -17.88 2.79 19.18
CA LYS A 92 -16.68 2.18 18.59
C LYS A 92 -15.77 3.26 18.00
N SER A 93 -14.50 3.25 18.41
CA SER A 93 -13.50 4.17 17.88
C SER A 93 -12.57 3.50 16.87
N PHE A 94 -12.02 4.27 15.93
CA PHE A 94 -11.15 3.81 14.85
C PHE A 94 -9.92 4.73 14.69
N SER A 95 -8.82 4.17 14.19
CA SER A 95 -7.58 4.92 13.90
C SER A 95 -7.59 5.63 12.53
N ARG A 96 -8.50 5.21 11.63
CA ARG A 96 -8.70 5.75 10.28
C ARG A 96 -10.17 6.11 10.06
N SER A 97 -10.44 7.25 9.44
CA SER A 97 -11.78 7.68 9.06
C SER A 97 -12.43 6.72 8.06
N SER A 98 -11.65 6.17 7.12
CA SER A 98 -12.16 5.20 6.14
C SER A 98 -12.78 3.97 6.78
N HIS A 99 -12.26 3.52 7.93
CA HIS A 99 -12.84 2.40 8.67
C HIS A 99 -14.12 2.80 9.40
N LEU A 100 -14.24 4.06 9.83
CA LEU A 100 -15.49 4.59 10.38
C LEU A 100 -16.58 4.66 9.30
N THR A 101 -16.24 5.13 8.08
CA THR A 101 -17.21 5.23 6.98
C THR A 101 -17.71 3.86 6.50
N GLN A 102 -16.93 2.80 6.68
CA GLN A 102 -17.31 1.43 6.34
C GLN A 102 -18.04 0.70 7.49
N HIS A 103 -17.95 1.22 8.71
CA HIS A 103 -18.52 0.61 9.91
C HIS A 103 -20.04 0.66 9.89
#